data_AF-A0A7K5WZW6-F1
#
_entry.id   AF-A0A7K5WZW6-F1
#
_cell.length_a   1.000
_cell.length_b   1.000
_cell.length_c   1.000
_cell.angle_alpha   90.00
_cell.angle_beta   90.00
_cell.angle_gamma   90.00
#
_symmetry.space_group_name_H-M   'P 1'
#
loop_
_entity.id
_entity.type
_entity.pdbx_description
1 polymer ?
#
loop_
_entity_poly.entity_id
_entity_poly.type
_entity_poly.pdbx_seq_one_letter_code
_entity_poly.pdbx_strand_id
1 'polypeptide(L)' 'LSPEEGIWAVQYYLGLFMSLTSPRTVLPQPLPPRRIWVCLDCTQGLVTFLNADTRVEIF' A
#
# COMPACT_ATOMS: atom_id res chain seq x y z
N LEU A 1 -10.33 -3.53 -8.53
CA LEU A 1 -9.87 -2.95 -7.26
C LEU A 1 -8.90 -1.83 -7.60
N SER A 2 -9.36 -0.59 -7.57
CA SER A 2 -8.53 0.59 -7.79
C SER A 2 -9.08 1.83 -7.07
N PRO A 3 -8.33 2.95 -6.98
CA PRO A 3 -8.81 4.18 -6.36
C PRO A 3 -10.06 4.74 -7.05
N GLU A 4 -10.20 4.55 -8.36
CA GLU A 4 -11.38 4.97 -9.13
C GLU A 4 -12.66 4.20 -8.72
N GLU A 5 -12.50 3.02 -8.13
CA GLU A 5 -13.60 2.22 -7.55
C GLU A 5 -13.77 2.47 -6.03
N GLY A 6 -13.05 3.46 -5.47
CA GLY A 6 -13.06 3.78 -4.04
C GLY A 6 -12.23 2.84 -3.17
N ILE A 7 -11.20 2.21 -3.75
CA ILE A 7 -10.40 1.18 -3.05
C ILE A 7 -8.93 1.59 -3.05
N TRP A 8 -8.38 1.81 -1.86
CA TRP A 8 -6.95 2.01 -1.62
C TRP A 8 -6.38 0.78 -0.92
N ALA A 9 -5.47 0.09 -1.58
CA ALA A 9 -4.92 -1.15 -1.05
C ALA A 9 -3.55 -1.48 -1.66
N VAL A 10 -2.79 -2.29 -0.93
CA VAL A 10 -1.62 -3.02 -1.40
C VAL A 10 -1.94 -4.51 -1.36
N GLN A 11 -1.41 -5.29 -2.30
CA GLN A 11 -1.58 -6.75 -2.34
C GLN A 11 -0.24 -7.47 -2.44
N TYR A 12 -0.19 -8.69 -1.92
CA TYR A 12 0.87 -9.65 -2.22
C TYR A 12 0.29 -10.76 -3.07
N TYR A 13 0.76 -10.90 -4.31
CA TYR A 13 0.24 -11.88 -5.27
C TYR A 13 1.36 -12.41 -6.16
N LEU A 14 1.44 -13.73 -6.31
CA LEU A 14 2.48 -14.41 -7.10
C LEU A 14 3.92 -13.95 -6.77
N GLY A 15 4.20 -13.70 -5.49
CA GLY A 15 5.53 -13.27 -5.04
C GLY A 15 5.81 -11.77 -5.20
N LEU A 16 4.86 -11.00 -5.74
CA LEU A 16 5.02 -9.56 -5.95
C LEU A 16 4.15 -8.78 -4.96
N PHE A 17 4.78 -7.81 -4.29
CA PHE A 17 4.09 -6.82 -3.47
C PHE A 17 3.80 -5.57 -4.30
N MET A 18 2.53 -5.19 -4.42
CA MET A 18 2.08 -4.18 -5.39
C MET A 18 0.98 -3.30 -4.81
N SER A 19 0.90 -2.04 -5.24
CA SER A 19 -0.27 -1.19 -5.03
C SER A 19 -1.39 -1.57 -6.01
N LEU A 20 -2.65 -1.44 -5.55
CA LEU A 20 -3.85 -1.60 -6.37
C LEU A 20 -4.23 -0.29 -7.03
N THR A 21 -3.31 0.31 -7.79
CA THR A 21 -3.57 1.46 -8.66
C THR A 21 -3.93 1.00 -10.08
N SER A 22 -4.33 1.93 -10.94
CA SER A 22 -4.52 1.70 -12.37
C SER A 22 -3.54 2.58 -13.17
N PRO A 23 -2.43 2.02 -13.70
CA PRO A 23 -1.99 0.63 -13.63
C PRO A 23 -1.44 0.25 -12.24
N ARG A 24 -1.33 -1.05 -11.96
CA ARG A 24 -0.73 -1.57 -10.72
C ARG A 24 0.77 -1.24 -10.67
N THR A 25 1.27 -0.86 -9.50
CA THR A 25 2.70 -0.53 -9.31
C THR A 25 3.36 -1.56 -8.41
N VAL A 26 4.50 -2.12 -8.84
CA VAL A 26 5.32 -3.00 -7.99
C VAL A 26 6.09 -2.14 -7.00
N LEU A 27 6.00 -2.49 -5.72
CA LEU A 27 6.61 -1.71 -4.64
C LEU A 27 8.03 -2.23 -4.37
N PRO A 28 9.04 -1.34 -4.22
CA PRO A 28 10.44 -1.73 -4.05
C PRO A 28 10.73 -2.17 -2.61
N GLN A 29 10.10 -3.25 -2.15
CA GLN A 29 10.42 -3.89 -0.88
C GLN A 29 11.05 -5.27 -1.08
N PRO A 30 12.20 -5.56 -0.45
CA PRO A 30 12.89 -6.85 -0.62
C PRO A 30 12.08 -8.01 -0.07
N LEU A 31 11.21 -7.76 0.91
CA LEU A 31 10.31 -8.72 1.53
C LEU A 31 8.99 -8.03 1.87
N PRO A 32 7.84 -8.71 1.72
CA PRO A 32 6.56 -8.15 2.16
C PRO A 32 6.56 -7.95 3.69
N PRO A 33 5.98 -6.85 4.18
CA PRO A 33 5.92 -6.55 5.60
C PRO A 33 5.02 -7.56 6.32
N ARG A 34 5.38 -7.93 7.56
CA ARG A 34 4.55 -8.83 8.38
C ARG A 34 3.33 -8.12 8.96
N ARG A 35 3.45 -6.81 9.18
CA ARG A 35 2.42 -5.93 9.73
C ARG A 35 2.44 -4.60 8.99
N ILE A 36 1.26 -4.11 8.63
CA ILE A 36 1.08 -2.84 7.91
C ILE A 36 0.22 -1.93 8.77
N TRP A 37 0.63 -0.67 8.89
CA TRP A 37 -0.24 0.40 9.37
C TRP A 37 -0.84 1.12 8.17
N VAL A 38 -2.13 1.43 8.28
CA VAL A 38 -2.85 2.23 7.29
C VAL A 38 -3.25 3.51 7.99
N CYS A 39 -2.73 4.64 7.52
CA CYS A 39 -3.08 5.97 8.00
C CYS A 39 -4.05 6.62 7.01
N LEU A 40 -5.10 7.23 7.53
CA LEU A 40 -6.09 7.97 6.75
C LEU A 40 -6.02 9.43 7.17
N ASP A 41 -5.59 10.29 6.25
CA ASP A 41 -5.78 11.73 6.40
C ASP A 41 -6.98 12.14 5.56
N CYS A 42 -8.16 12.09 6.19
CA CYS A 42 -9.41 12.45 5.53
C CYS A 42 -9.48 13.94 5.17
N THR A 43 -8.68 14.79 5.83
CA THR A 43 -8.67 16.24 5.54
C THR A 43 -7.88 16.54 4.27
N GLN A 44 -6.78 15.81 4.06
CA GLN A 44 -5.93 15.93 2.87
C GLN A 44 -6.32 14.95 1.75
N GLY A 45 -7.21 13.99 2.03
CA GLY A 45 -7.64 12.96 1.08
C GLY A 45 -6.54 11.92 0.80
N LEU A 46 -5.69 11.63 1.79
CA LEU A 46 -4.54 10.75 1.65
C LEU A 46 -4.74 9.42 2.40
N VAL A 47 -4.19 8.37 1.81
CA VAL A 47 -4.04 7.05 2.43
C VAL A 47 -2.58 6.67 2.35
N THR A 48 -1.96 6.38 3.49
CA THR A 48 -0.55 6.00 3.57
C THR A 48 -0.42 4.61 4.19
N PHE A 49 0.37 3.76 3.55
CA PHE A 49 0.74 2.44 4.00
C PHE A 49 2.14 2.50 4.60
N LEU A 50 2.31 2.00 5.83
CA LEU A 50 3.61 1.96 6.49
C LEU A 50 3.93 0.54 6.95
N ASN A 51 5.20 0.17 6.89
CA ASN A 51 5.67 -1.03 7.56
C ASN A 51 5.62 -0.78 9.07
N ALA A 52 4.82 -1.54 9.81
CA ALA A 52 4.63 -1.30 11.24
C ALA A 52 5.87 -1.65 12.09
N ASP A 53 6.75 -2.50 11.57
CA ASP A 53 7.97 -2.92 12.27
C ASP A 53 9.09 -1.89 12.10
N THR A 54 9.23 -1.32 10.89
CA THR A 54 10.32 -0.37 10.56
C THR A 54 9.89 1.09 10.54
N ARG A 55 8.58 1.35 10.51
CA ARG A 55 7.95 2.67 10.33
C ARG A 55 8.32 3.36 9.01
N VAL A 56 8.86 2.60 8.06
CA VAL A 56 9.17 3.09 6.71
C VAL A 56 7.89 3.10 5.89
N GLU A 57 7.67 4.18 5.16
CA GLU A 57 6.56 4.33 4.21
C GLU A 57 6.68 3.29 3.08
N ILE A 58 5.54 2.73 2.71
CA ILE A 58 5.39 1.74 1.65
C ILE A 58 4.82 2.40 0.40
N PHE A 59 3.70 3.12 0.57
CA PHE A 59 2.92 3.74 -0.49
C PHE A 59 1.99 4.82 0.08
#